data_AF-A0A5C3PFL5-F1
#
_entry.id   AF-A0A5C3PFL5-F1
#
_cell.length_a   1.000
_cell.length_b   1.000
_cell.length_c   1.000
_cell.angle_alpha   90.00
_cell.angle_beta   90.00
_cell.angle_gamma   90.00
#
_symmetry.space_group_name_H-M   'P 1'
#
loop_
_entity.id
_entity.type
_entity.pdbx_description
1 polymer ?
#
loop_
_entity_poly.entity_id
_entity_poly.type
_entity_poly.pdbx_seq_one_letter_code
_entity_poly.pdbx_strand_id
1 'polypeptide(L)'
;MVGCRLLARVSEALITAKGVATAFGGVSVILAGDFAQLPPVSEVRLYAWVNTRSRTVAMTKGQQVVMGKLLWLSFSTVVILREVMRQSGSTNAHFVELLSRLREGRCSKSDFELLNTRLLERQHDVLNDAGWADAPTIVYDNASKDALNVLAAKSYARRTGQPLHWYYSRD
;
A
#
# COMPACT_ATOMS: atom_id res chain seq x y z
N MET A 1 -5.68 -0.65 -1.72
CA MET A 1 -5.43 -2.12 -1.64
C MET A 1 -6.68 -3.00 -1.52
N VAL A 2 -7.83 -2.53 -1.01
CA VAL A 2 -9.07 -3.35 -1.01
C VAL A 2 -9.70 -3.40 -2.41
N GLY A 3 -9.94 -4.60 -2.92
CA GLY A 3 -10.65 -4.84 -4.18
C GLY A 3 -12.11 -5.22 -3.99
N CYS A 4 -12.87 -5.25 -5.10
CA CYS A 4 -14.31 -5.52 -5.08
C CYS A 4 -14.63 -6.90 -4.51
N ARG A 5 -13.82 -7.91 -4.84
CA ARG A 5 -14.10 -9.29 -4.42
C ARG A 5 -13.85 -9.46 -2.93
N LEU A 6 -12.77 -8.86 -2.42
CA LEU A 6 -12.52 -8.84 -0.98
C LEU A 6 -13.67 -8.19 -0.21
N LEU A 7 -14.15 -7.02 -0.65
CA LEU A 7 -15.24 -6.32 0.03
C LEU A 7 -16.55 -7.15 0.04
N ALA A 8 -16.87 -7.79 -1.09
CA ALA A 8 -18.02 -8.69 -1.18
C ALA A 8 -17.91 -9.88 -0.22
N ARG A 9 -16.74 -10.53 -0.17
CA ARG A 9 -16.48 -11.66 0.75
C ARG A 9 -16.57 -11.25 2.21
N VAL A 10 -16.08 -10.06 2.57
CA VAL A 10 -16.20 -9.53 3.93
C VAL A 10 -17.68 -9.32 4.29
N SER A 11 -18.47 -8.74 3.40
CA SER A 11 -19.91 -8.59 3.62
C SER A 11 -20.62 -9.93 3.78
N GLU A 12 -20.34 -10.91 2.92
CA GLU A 12 -20.92 -12.25 2.98
C GLU A 12 -20.56 -12.99 4.27
N ALA A 13 -19.30 -12.91 4.69
CA ALA A 13 -18.84 -13.48 5.96
C ALA A 13 -19.56 -12.86 7.16
N LEU A 14 -19.76 -11.54 7.16
CA LEU A 14 -20.49 -10.85 8.22
C LEU A 14 -21.98 -11.15 8.22
N ILE A 15 -22.61 -11.26 7.05
CA ILE A 15 -24.02 -11.70 6.91
C ILE A 15 -24.18 -13.08 7.55
N THR A 16 -23.29 -14.01 7.21
CA THR A 16 -23.30 -15.38 7.73
C THR A 16 -23.10 -15.39 9.25
N ALA A 17 -22.08 -14.67 9.74
CA ALA A 17 -21.75 -14.63 11.15
C ALA A 17 -22.82 -13.94 12.02
N LYS A 18 -23.56 -12.98 11.47
CA LYS A 18 -24.60 -12.23 12.18
C LYS A 18 -26.01 -12.81 11.99
N GLY A 19 -26.23 -13.65 10.97
CA GLY A 19 -27.56 -14.14 10.61
C GLY A 19 -28.50 -13.05 10.08
N VAL A 20 -27.94 -11.90 9.66
CA VAL A 20 -28.71 -10.74 9.17
C VAL A 20 -28.40 -10.53 7.70
N ALA A 21 -29.41 -10.59 6.83
CA ALA A 21 -29.27 -10.51 5.37
C ALA A 21 -29.07 -9.08 4.81
N THR A 22 -28.57 -8.14 5.63
CA THR A 22 -28.24 -6.77 5.21
C THR A 22 -26.76 -6.65 4.89
N ALA A 23 -26.36 -5.60 4.15
CA ALA A 23 -24.95 -5.33 3.88
C ALA A 23 -24.11 -5.40 5.17
N PHE A 24 -22.98 -6.10 5.11
CA PHE A 24 -22.08 -6.34 6.24
C PHE A 24 -22.74 -6.94 7.50
N GLY A 25 -23.85 -7.66 7.37
CA GLY A 25 -24.58 -8.22 8.51
C GLY A 25 -25.10 -7.17 9.48
N GLY A 26 -25.32 -5.93 9.01
CA GLY A 26 -25.79 -4.80 9.83
C GLY A 26 -24.69 -4.13 10.64
N VAL A 27 -23.42 -4.53 10.46
CA VAL A 27 -22.28 -3.89 11.12
C VAL A 27 -21.98 -2.53 10.49
N SER A 28 -21.74 -1.52 11.32
CA SER A 28 -21.23 -0.22 10.85
C SER A 28 -19.79 -0.37 10.36
N VAL A 29 -19.54 -0.03 9.09
CA VAL A 29 -18.22 -0.16 8.46
C VAL A 29 -17.67 1.22 8.14
N ILE A 30 -16.41 1.45 8.49
CA ILE A 30 -15.64 2.63 8.09
C ILE A 30 -14.50 2.15 7.18
N LEU A 31 -14.45 2.69 5.97
CA LEU A 31 -13.36 2.46 5.05
C LEU A 31 -12.40 3.66 5.11
N ALA A 32 -11.12 3.39 5.38
CA ALA A 32 -10.08 4.41 5.44
C ALA A 32 -8.90 4.01 4.54
N GLY A 33 -8.37 4.97 3.79
CA GLY A 33 -7.23 4.76 2.92
C GLY A 33 -7.04 5.89 1.92
N ASP A 34 -6.03 5.74 1.06
CA ASP A 34 -5.71 6.68 0.00
C ASP A 34 -5.72 5.96 -1.36
N PHE A 35 -6.52 6.46 -2.31
CA PHE A 35 -6.64 5.87 -3.64
C PHE A 35 -5.45 6.11 -4.56
N ALA A 36 -4.58 7.08 -4.21
CA ALA A 36 -3.34 7.34 -4.92
C ALA A 36 -2.21 6.36 -4.51
N GLN A 37 -2.43 5.52 -3.50
CA GLN A 37 -1.51 4.44 -3.15
C GLN A 37 -1.69 3.22 -4.07
N LEU A 38 -0.92 2.17 -3.78
CA LEU A 38 -0.90 0.95 -4.58
C LEU A 38 -2.31 0.35 -4.76
N PRO A 39 -2.66 -0.03 -6.00
CA PRO A 39 -3.93 -0.67 -6.28
C PRO A 39 -3.97 -2.07 -5.65
N PRO A 40 -5.17 -2.66 -5.51
CA PRO A 40 -5.30 -4.07 -5.17
C PRO A 40 -4.53 -4.96 -6.15
N VAL A 41 -3.79 -5.95 -5.64
CA VAL A 41 -3.08 -6.92 -6.47
C VAL A 41 -4.07 -7.93 -7.03
N SER A 42 -4.06 -8.14 -8.35
CA SER A 42 -4.92 -9.12 -9.03
C SER A 42 -6.44 -8.98 -8.74
N GLU A 43 -6.89 -7.79 -8.36
CA GLU A 43 -8.30 -7.48 -8.08
C GLU A 43 -8.77 -6.18 -8.74
N VAL A 44 -10.08 -6.10 -8.98
CA VAL A 44 -10.71 -4.89 -9.52
C VAL A 44 -10.85 -3.84 -8.41
N ARG A 45 -10.37 -2.63 -8.68
CA ARG A 45 -10.49 -1.46 -7.78
C ARG A 45 -11.96 -1.12 -7.53
N LEU A 46 -12.29 -0.75 -6.29
CA LEU A 46 -13.64 -0.34 -5.89
C LEU A 46 -14.15 0.84 -6.76
N TYR A 47 -13.30 1.85 -6.93
CA TYR A 47 -13.57 3.06 -7.70
C TYR A 47 -13.38 2.92 -9.22
N ALA A 48 -13.11 1.72 -9.74
CA ALA A 48 -13.07 1.54 -11.20
C ALA A 48 -14.49 1.65 -11.80
N TRP A 49 -14.58 2.00 -13.09
CA TRP A 49 -15.84 2.00 -13.81
C TRP A 49 -16.53 0.62 -13.79
N VAL A 50 -17.86 0.62 -13.75
CA VAL A 50 -18.66 -0.61 -13.88
C VAL A 50 -18.72 -0.98 -15.36
N ASN A 51 -18.10 -2.10 -15.76
CA ASN A 51 -18.30 -2.64 -17.10
C ASN A 51 -19.41 -3.70 -17.07
N THR A 52 -20.65 -3.25 -17.30
CA THR A 52 -21.84 -4.12 -17.36
C THR A 52 -21.91 -4.97 -18.62
N ARG A 53 -21.09 -4.68 -19.64
CA ARG A 53 -21.07 -5.42 -20.92
C ARG A 53 -20.10 -6.59 -20.91
N SER A 54 -19.37 -6.82 -19.81
CA SER A 54 -18.42 -7.90 -19.73
C SER A 54 -19.13 -9.26 -19.69
N ARG A 55 -18.78 -10.16 -20.63
CA ARG A 55 -19.27 -11.55 -20.65
C ARG A 55 -18.91 -12.33 -19.37
N THR A 56 -17.97 -11.83 -18.56
CA THR A 56 -17.57 -12.45 -17.29
C THR A 56 -18.51 -12.14 -16.13
N VAL A 57 -19.49 -11.25 -16.28
CA VAL A 57 -20.48 -10.93 -15.22
C VAL A 57 -21.28 -12.16 -14.82
N ALA A 58 -21.55 -13.08 -15.74
CA ALA A 58 -22.25 -14.34 -15.46
C ALA A 58 -21.42 -15.35 -14.64
N MET A 59 -20.10 -15.15 -14.52
CA MET A 59 -19.24 -15.99 -13.70
C MET A 59 -19.26 -15.50 -12.24
N THR A 60 -19.07 -16.41 -11.28
CA THR A 60 -19.01 -16.08 -9.83
C THR A 60 -18.04 -14.94 -9.52
N LYS A 61 -16.86 -14.92 -10.18
CA LYS A 61 -15.88 -13.84 -10.01
C LYS A 61 -16.43 -12.48 -10.48
N GLY A 62 -17.17 -12.45 -11.58
CA GLY A 62 -17.82 -11.23 -12.09
C GLY A 62 -18.93 -10.75 -11.17
N GLN A 63 -19.77 -11.67 -10.68
CA GLN A 63 -20.81 -11.36 -9.70
C GLN A 63 -20.23 -10.75 -8.41
N GLN A 64 -19.15 -11.32 -7.88
CA GLN A 64 -18.44 -10.76 -6.71
C GLN A 64 -17.89 -9.35 -6.98
N VAL A 65 -17.38 -9.08 -8.18
CA VAL A 65 -16.93 -7.74 -8.56
C VAL A 65 -18.10 -6.76 -8.59
N VAL A 66 -19.24 -7.14 -9.18
CA VAL A 66 -20.44 -6.31 -9.22
C VAL A 66 -20.95 -6.04 -7.81
N MET A 67 -21.06 -7.07 -6.97
CA MET A 67 -21.51 -6.95 -5.58
C MET A 67 -20.59 -6.01 -4.78
N GLY A 68 -19.27 -6.18 -4.90
CA GLY A 68 -18.30 -5.29 -4.26
C GLY A 68 -18.43 -3.83 -4.68
N LYS A 69 -18.77 -3.58 -5.95
CA LYS A 69 -19.05 -2.21 -6.42
C LYS A 69 -20.36 -1.65 -5.86
N LEU A 70 -21.42 -2.45 -5.80
CA LEU A 70 -22.68 -2.03 -5.20
C LEU A 70 -22.51 -1.69 -3.71
N LEU A 71 -21.75 -2.51 -2.98
CA LEU A 71 -21.37 -2.23 -1.59
C LEU A 71 -20.53 -0.95 -1.48
N TRP A 72 -19.58 -0.73 -2.39
CA TRP A 72 -18.81 0.51 -2.41
C TRP A 72 -19.70 1.75 -2.63
N LEU A 73 -20.67 1.66 -3.54
CA LEU A 73 -21.61 2.74 -3.83
C LEU A 73 -22.63 2.99 -2.70
N SER A 74 -22.80 2.05 -1.76
CA SER A 74 -23.68 2.27 -0.60
C SER A 74 -23.06 3.15 0.49
N PHE A 75 -21.75 3.42 0.43
CA PHE A 75 -21.11 4.40 1.30
C PHE A 75 -21.43 5.81 0.82
N SER A 76 -22.34 6.49 1.52
CA SER A 76 -22.81 7.84 1.17
C SER A 76 -22.06 8.96 1.89
N THR A 77 -21.30 8.64 2.93
CA THR A 77 -20.55 9.63 3.72
C THR A 77 -19.07 9.55 3.39
N VAL A 78 -18.49 10.68 2.98
CA VAL A 78 -17.06 10.80 2.65
C VAL A 78 -16.44 11.88 3.52
N VAL A 79 -15.37 11.53 4.22
CA VAL A 79 -14.57 12.45 5.03
C VAL A 79 -13.18 12.56 4.41
N ILE A 80 -12.77 13.79 4.08
CA ILE A 80 -11.44 14.06 3.50
C ILE A 80 -10.58 14.76 4.55
N LEU A 81 -9.54 14.07 5.01
CA LEU A 81 -8.50 14.67 5.85
C LEU A 81 -7.55 15.48 4.98
N ARG A 82 -7.28 16.73 5.37
CA ARG A 82 -6.48 17.69 4.58
C ARG A 82 -5.10 17.96 5.17
N GLU A 83 -4.91 17.67 6.45
CA GLU A 83 -3.68 17.99 7.16
C GLU A 83 -2.70 16.80 7.15
N VAL A 84 -1.47 17.07 6.71
CA VAL A 84 -0.39 16.06 6.66
C VAL A 84 0.39 16.11 7.97
N MET A 85 0.20 15.10 8.82
CA MET A 85 0.83 15.05 10.15
C MET A 85 2.23 14.41 10.16
N ARG A 86 2.55 13.54 9.19
CA ARG A 86 3.79 12.74 9.20
C ARG A 86 5.05 13.58 8.99
N GLN A 87 5.02 14.50 8.02
CA GLN A 87 6.13 15.42 7.72
C GLN A 87 5.72 16.85 8.08
N SER A 88 5.16 17.05 9.27
CA SER A 88 4.74 18.37 9.73
C SER A 88 5.94 19.30 9.99
N GLY A 89 5.64 20.59 10.21
CA GLY A 89 6.64 21.62 10.45
C GLY A 89 6.99 22.44 9.21
N SER A 90 7.25 23.73 9.41
CA SER A 90 7.54 24.70 8.33
C SER A 90 8.78 24.33 7.51
N THR A 91 9.75 23.65 8.13
CA THR A 91 10.97 23.16 7.46
C THR A 91 10.68 22.11 6.38
N ASN A 92 9.55 21.40 6.48
CA ASN A 92 9.15 20.34 5.55
C ASN A 92 8.12 20.80 4.52
N ALA A 93 7.71 22.07 4.52
CA ALA A 93 6.62 22.57 3.69
C ALA A 93 6.83 22.25 2.19
N HIS A 94 8.03 22.53 1.67
CA HIS A 94 8.37 22.21 0.28
C HIS A 94 8.28 20.72 -0.05
N PHE A 95 8.63 19.85 0.90
CA PHE A 95 8.55 18.41 0.71
C PHE A 95 7.10 17.92 0.74
N VAL A 96 6.27 18.44 1.66
CA VAL A 96 4.83 18.13 1.72
C VAL A 96 4.14 18.55 0.43
N GLU A 97 4.43 19.76 -0.08
CA GLU A 97 3.90 20.23 -1.35
C GLU A 97 4.33 19.36 -2.54
N LEU A 98 5.61 18.97 -2.59
CA LEU A 98 6.14 18.05 -3.60
C LEU A 98 5.37 16.73 -3.56
N LEU A 99 5.20 16.12 -2.38
CA LEU A 99 4.47 14.85 -2.23
C LEU A 99 3.01 14.98 -2.67
N SER A 100 2.37 16.13 -2.42
CA SER A 100 1.00 16.39 -2.89
C SER A 100 0.93 16.46 -4.42
N ARG A 101 1.91 17.09 -5.09
CA ARG A 101 1.99 17.12 -6.56
C ARG A 101 2.29 15.75 -7.14
N LEU A 102 3.21 15.01 -6.52
CA LEU A 102 3.56 13.64 -6.92
C LEU A 102 2.36 12.70 -6.85
N ARG A 103 1.57 12.81 -5.78
CA ARG A 103 0.32 12.04 -5.58
C ARG A 103 -0.68 12.21 -6.73
N GLU A 104 -0.70 13.38 -7.35
CA GLU A 104 -1.63 13.72 -8.45
C GLU A 104 -1.00 13.63 -9.84
N GLY A 105 0.29 13.26 -9.93
CA GLY A 105 1.02 13.25 -11.20
C GLY A 105 1.28 14.64 -11.78
N ARG A 106 1.35 15.68 -10.94
CA ARG A 106 1.55 17.09 -11.32
C ARG A 106 2.94 17.61 -10.94
N CYS A 107 3.95 16.75 -10.90
CA CYS A 107 5.32 17.15 -10.57
C CYS A 107 5.86 18.21 -11.54
N SER A 108 6.59 19.18 -11.01
CA SER A 108 7.33 20.17 -11.79
C SER A 108 8.79 19.74 -12.03
N LYS A 109 9.51 20.52 -12.85
CA LYS A 109 10.96 20.37 -13.00
C LYS A 109 11.71 20.57 -11.67
N SER A 110 11.27 21.52 -10.84
CA SER A 110 11.89 21.76 -9.53
C SER A 110 11.68 20.59 -8.56
N ASP A 111 10.55 19.88 -8.64
CA ASP A 111 10.31 18.67 -7.85
C ASP A 111 11.30 17.56 -8.23
N PHE A 112 11.54 17.37 -9.53
CA PHE A 112 12.52 16.42 -10.04
C PHE A 112 13.95 16.79 -9.60
N GLU A 113 14.35 18.06 -9.75
CA GLU A 113 15.64 18.56 -9.32
C GLU A 113 15.86 18.36 -7.81
N LEU A 114 14.84 18.65 -6.98
CA LEU A 114 14.90 18.42 -5.54
C LEU A 114 15.10 16.94 -5.20
N LEU A 115 14.38 16.02 -5.84
CA LEU A 115 14.55 14.58 -5.62
C LEU A 115 15.95 14.10 -6.03
N ASN A 116 16.52 14.64 -7.10
CA ASN A 116 17.87 14.28 -7.54
C ASN A 116 18.96 14.68 -6.54
N THR A 117 18.73 15.71 -5.70
CA THR A 117 19.66 16.06 -4.61
C THR A 117 19.75 14.99 -3.51
N ARG A 118 18.89 13.97 -3.55
CA ARG A 118 18.81 12.88 -2.56
C ARG A 118 19.30 11.55 -3.11
N LEU A 119 19.94 11.54 -4.28
CA LEU A 119 20.56 10.34 -4.82
C LEU A 119 21.86 10.04 -4.08
N LEU A 120 22.08 8.77 -3.77
CA LEU A 120 23.35 8.29 -3.22
C LEU A 120 24.39 8.20 -4.34
N GLU A 121 25.63 8.54 -4.01
CA GLU A 121 26.76 8.31 -4.91
C GLU A 121 27.09 6.81 -5.02
N ARG A 122 27.56 6.36 -6.18
CA ARG A 122 27.76 4.93 -6.52
C ARG A 122 28.68 4.15 -5.56
N GLN A 123 29.48 4.81 -4.75
CA GLN A 123 30.50 4.19 -3.90
C GLN A 123 30.12 4.14 -2.40
N HIS A 124 28.88 4.50 -2.06
CA HIS A 124 28.48 4.58 -0.67
C HIS A 124 28.11 3.19 -0.11
N ASP A 125 28.88 2.69 0.87
CA ASP A 125 28.56 1.46 1.59
C ASP A 125 27.51 1.72 2.68
N VAL A 126 26.25 1.84 2.24
CA VAL A 126 25.08 2.15 3.06
C VAL A 126 24.92 1.19 4.24
N LEU A 127 25.31 -0.08 4.09
CA LEU A 127 25.10 -1.12 5.10
C LEU A 127 26.13 -1.07 6.24
N ASN A 128 27.22 -0.33 6.07
CA ASN A 128 28.25 -0.14 7.09
C ASN A 128 28.38 1.33 7.56
N ASP A 129 27.70 2.26 6.89
CA ASP A 129 27.60 3.65 7.34
C ASP A 129 26.69 3.76 8.57
N ALA A 130 27.19 4.33 9.67
CA ALA A 130 26.44 4.45 10.92
C ALA A 130 25.11 5.21 10.81
N GLY A 131 24.98 6.13 9.85
CA GLY A 131 23.73 6.86 9.60
C GLY A 131 22.68 6.06 8.84
N TRP A 132 23.07 4.96 8.18
CA TRP A 132 22.22 4.19 7.28
C TRP A 132 22.17 2.68 7.56
N ALA A 133 23.07 2.16 8.38
CA ALA A 133 23.23 0.72 8.61
C ALA A 133 21.94 0.06 9.12
N ASP A 134 21.10 0.83 9.82
CA ASP A 134 19.83 0.38 10.39
C ASP A 134 18.61 1.08 9.72
N ALA A 135 18.83 1.81 8.62
CA ALA A 135 17.78 2.52 7.90
C ALA A 135 16.89 1.53 7.11
N PRO A 136 15.55 1.65 7.21
CA PRO A 136 14.65 0.87 6.39
C PRO A 136 14.87 1.16 4.90
N THR A 137 15.17 0.12 4.13
CA THR A 137 15.36 0.24 2.67
C THR A 137 14.15 -0.33 1.94
N ILE A 138 13.58 0.45 1.03
CA ILE A 138 12.47 0.05 0.18
C ILE A 138 13.02 -0.31 -1.20
N VAL A 139 12.69 -1.51 -1.67
CA VAL A 139 13.02 -2.00 -3.01
C VAL A 139 11.77 -2.48 -3.73
N TYR A 140 11.87 -2.63 -5.04
CA TYR A 140 10.71 -2.90 -5.89
C TYR A 140 10.18 -4.34 -5.75
N ASP A 141 11.06 -5.33 -5.65
CA ASP A 141 10.69 -6.75 -5.71
C ASP A 141 11.25 -7.57 -4.54
N ASN A 142 10.65 -8.75 -4.35
CA ASN A 142 11.02 -9.65 -3.26
C ASN A 142 12.43 -10.20 -3.39
N ALA A 143 12.92 -10.50 -4.60
CA ALA A 143 14.25 -11.06 -4.78
C ALA A 143 15.34 -10.05 -4.38
N SER A 144 15.18 -8.79 -4.79
CA SER A 144 16.03 -7.68 -4.35
C SER A 144 15.96 -7.48 -2.83
N LYS A 145 14.75 -7.55 -2.25
CA LYS A 145 14.53 -7.40 -0.80
C LYS A 145 15.22 -8.54 -0.03
N ASP A 146 15.07 -9.78 -0.48
CA ASP A 146 15.68 -10.94 0.16
C ASP A 146 17.20 -10.89 0.06
N ALA A 147 17.75 -10.56 -1.11
CA ALA A 147 19.19 -10.37 -1.29
C ALA A 147 19.75 -9.28 -0.37
N LEU A 148 19.08 -8.13 -0.29
CA LEU A 148 19.49 -7.03 0.59
C LEU A 148 19.40 -7.42 2.07
N ASN A 149 18.31 -8.08 2.48
CA ASN A 149 18.14 -8.55 3.85
C ASN A 149 19.23 -9.56 4.26
N VAL A 150 19.66 -10.44 3.34
CA VAL A 150 20.77 -11.35 3.59
C VAL A 150 22.08 -10.59 3.84
N LEU A 151 22.36 -9.55 3.04
CA LEU A 151 23.55 -8.71 3.23
C LEU A 151 23.47 -7.91 4.54
N ALA A 152 22.32 -7.29 4.82
CA ALA A 152 22.08 -6.51 6.02
C ALA A 152 22.20 -7.37 7.30
N ALA A 153 21.62 -8.58 7.31
CA ALA A 153 21.73 -9.51 8.43
C ALA A 153 23.18 -9.93 8.71
N LYS A 154 23.96 -10.21 7.66
CA LYS A 154 25.40 -10.51 7.78
C LYS A 154 26.19 -9.30 8.32
N SER A 155 25.91 -8.11 7.82
CA SER A 155 26.54 -6.86 8.29
C SER A 155 26.25 -6.63 9.78
N TYR A 156 24.97 -6.72 10.17
CA TYR A 156 24.52 -6.56 11.55
C TYR A 156 25.19 -7.58 12.49
N ALA A 157 25.19 -8.86 12.14
CA ALA A 157 25.83 -9.92 12.93
C ALA A 157 27.33 -9.66 13.17
N ARG A 158 28.05 -9.24 12.12
CA ARG A 158 29.47 -8.87 12.23
C ARG A 158 29.68 -7.68 13.15
N ARG A 159 28.87 -6.64 13.00
CA ARG A 159 28.97 -5.37 13.75
C ARG A 159 28.63 -5.55 15.23
N THR A 160 27.72 -6.46 15.56
CA THR A 160 27.26 -6.73 16.93
C THR A 160 27.95 -7.92 17.59
N GLY A 161 28.75 -8.69 16.86
CA GLY A 161 29.37 -9.92 17.35
C GLY A 161 28.39 -11.06 17.64
N GLN A 162 27.16 -10.98 17.11
CA GLN A 162 26.12 -11.98 17.34
C GLN A 162 26.15 -13.08 16.28
N PRO A 163 25.82 -14.34 16.63
CA PRO A 163 25.71 -15.41 15.65
C PRO A 163 24.47 -15.21 14.76
N LEU A 164 24.60 -15.51 13.47
CA LEU A 164 23.50 -15.48 12.51
C LEU A 164 23.01 -16.90 12.23
N HIS A 165 21.73 -17.16 12.49
CA HIS A 165 21.08 -18.45 12.24
C HIS A 165 20.03 -18.33 11.14
N TRP A 166 19.96 -19.34 10.26
CA TRP A 166 18.96 -19.42 9.20
C TRP A 166 17.93 -20.50 9.54
N TYR A 167 16.66 -20.13 9.48
CA TYR A 167 15.54 -21.05 9.65
C TYR A 167 14.74 -21.03 8.35
N TYR A 168 14.50 -22.23 7.80
CA TYR A 168 13.72 -22.40 6.60
C TYR A 168 12.39 -23.03 6.98
N SER A 169 11.30 -22.48 6.46
CA SER A 169 9.99 -23.14 6.54
C SER A 169 10.06 -24.47 5.79
N ARG A 170 9.42 -25.50 6.35
CA ARG A 170 9.08 -26.71 5.59
C ARG A 170 7.64 -26.55 5.16
N ASP A 171 7.47 -26.21 3.89
CA ASP A 171 6.17 -26.12 3.25
C ASP A 171 5.69 -27.50 2.79
#